data_AF-A0A3M1XHY0-F1
#
_entry.id   AF-A0A3M1XHY0-F1
#
_cell.length_a   1.000
_cell.length_b   1.000
_cell.length_c   1.000
_cell.angle_alpha   90.00
_cell.angle_beta   90.00
_cell.angle_gamma   90.00
#
_symmetry.space_group_name_H-M   'P 1'
#
loop_
_entity.id
_entity.type
_entity.pdbx_description
1 polymer ?
#
loop_
_entity_poly.entity_id
_entity_poly.type
_entity_poly.pdbx_seq_one_letter_code
_entity_poly.pdbx_strand_id
1 'polypeptide(L)'
;MAKVWIPSLLRGLTGGLAEVQADGVTVRQVIEDLDRRYPGIAARLIEADRDRLKPNLTLVVDGVNSKQGLRHPVSETSEIHFVPAMSGGCSTLRWHQREKRHVDTTAQHR
;
A
#
# COMPACT_ATOMS: atom_id res chain seq x y z
N MET A 1 -11.06 6.29 0.01
CA MET A 1 -9.59 6.42 0.12
C MET A 1 -8.96 5.05 0.34
N ALA A 2 -8.09 4.60 -0.57
CA ALA A 2 -7.36 3.34 -0.42
C ALA A 2 -6.34 3.41 0.73
N LYS A 3 -6.07 2.28 1.38
CA LYS A 3 -5.07 2.19 2.45
C LYS A 3 -3.71 1.85 1.86
N VAL A 4 -2.70 2.67 2.14
CA VAL A 4 -1.33 2.46 1.66
C VAL A 4 -0.38 2.23 2.82
N TRP A 5 0.33 1.11 2.75
CA TRP A 5 1.37 0.74 3.70
C TRP A 5 2.72 1.27 3.28
N ILE A 6 3.35 2.01 4.20
CA ILE A 6 4.61 2.71 3.97
C ILE A 6 5.78 1.88 4.51
N PRO A 7 6.71 1.47 3.63
CA PRO A 7 7.92 0.78 4.04
C PRO A 7 8.72 1.59 5.05
N SER A 8 9.40 0.92 5.98
CA SER A 8 10.23 1.55 7.02
C SER A 8 11.20 2.59 6.46
N LEU A 9 11.77 2.31 5.28
CA LEU A 9 12.71 3.18 4.54
C LEU A 9 12.09 4.50 4.09
N LEU A 10 10.76 4.55 3.92
CA LEU A 10 10.01 5.72 3.47
C LEU A 10 9.28 6.44 4.60
N ARG A 11 9.24 5.86 5.81
CA ARG A 11 8.57 6.48 6.97
C ARG A 11 9.14 7.84 7.35
N GLY A 12 10.40 8.11 7.02
CA GLY A 12 11.00 9.44 7.21
C GLY A 12 10.31 10.53 6.38
N LEU A 13 9.71 10.18 5.23
CA LEU A 13 8.96 11.12 4.39
C LEU A 13 7.51 11.29 4.86
N THR A 14 6.93 10.28 5.51
CA THR A 14 5.55 10.31 6.03
C THR A 14 5.45 10.72 7.50
N GLY A 15 6.50 11.33 8.07
CA GLY A 15 6.51 11.75 9.47
C GLY A 15 6.42 10.60 10.48
N GLY A 16 6.85 9.39 10.09
CA GLY A 16 6.82 8.20 10.94
C GLY A 16 5.58 7.32 10.77
N LEU A 17 4.61 7.72 9.93
CA LEU A 17 3.40 6.96 9.70
C LEU A 17 3.68 5.66 8.92
N ALA A 18 3.20 4.53 9.47
CA ALA A 18 3.29 3.22 8.83
C ALA A 18 2.18 2.98 7.80
N GLU A 19 1.06 3.69 7.94
CA GLU A 19 -0.12 3.60 7.10
C GLU A 19 -0.60 5.01 6.78
N VAL A 20 -0.99 5.23 5.52
CA VAL A 20 -1.56 6.49 5.06
C VAL A 20 -2.75 6.20 4.16
N GLN A 21 -3.71 7.11 4.14
CA GLN A 21 -4.83 7.06 3.21
C GLN A 21 -4.53 7.91 1.99
N ALA A 22 -4.88 7.39 0.82
CA ALA A 22 -4.69 8.07 -0.45
C ALA A 22 -5.88 7.83 -1.38
N ASP A 23 -6.12 8.80 -2.25
CA ASP A 23 -7.25 8.79 -3.17
C ASP A 23 -6.81 8.50 -4.60
N GLY A 24 -7.59 7.68 -5.29
CA GLY A 24 -7.32 7.32 -6.67
C GLY A 24 -8.05 6.05 -7.09
N VAL A 25 -8.34 5.93 -8.38
CA VAL A 25 -8.91 4.71 -8.98
C VAL A 25 -7.85 3.78 -9.56
N THR A 26 -6.59 4.23 -9.58
CA THR A 26 -5.43 3.44 -10.01
C THR A 26 -4.25 3.66 -9.08
N VAL A 27 -3.31 2.71 -9.07
CA VAL A 27 -2.07 2.84 -8.28
C VAL A 27 -1.27 4.08 -8.66
N ARG A 28 -1.26 4.46 -9.95
CA ARG A 28 -0.68 5.74 -10.40
C ARG A 28 -1.26 6.92 -9.65
N GLN A 29 -2.58 7.06 -9.67
CA GLN A 29 -3.27 8.19 -9.03
C GLN A 29 -3.04 8.20 -7.51
N VAL A 30 -3.05 7.02 -6.89
CA VAL A 30 -2.71 6.89 -5.47
C VAL A 30 -1.29 7.39 -5.19
N ILE A 31 -0.30 7.04 -6.02
CA ILE A 31 1.07 7.53 -5.83
C ILE A 31 1.17 9.04 -6.08
N GLU A 32 0.45 9.58 -7.06
CA GLU A 32 0.38 11.02 -7.32
C GLU A 32 -0.21 11.79 -6.14
N ASP A 33 -1.31 11.31 -5.56
CA ASP A 33 -1.91 11.89 -4.35
C ASP A 33 -0.95 11.80 -3.14
N LEU A 34 -0.25 10.68 -2.99
CA LEU A 34 0.78 10.54 -1.96
C LEU A 34 1.95 11.50 -2.15
N ASP A 35 2.42 11.72 -3.36
CA ASP A 35 3.53 12.63 -3.64
C ASP A 35 3.12 14.09 -3.42
N ARG A 36 1.86 14.45 -3.70
CA ARG A 36 1.31 15.77 -3.36
C ARG A 36 1.29 16.02 -1.85
N ARG A 37 1.00 14.99 -1.06
CA ARG A 37 0.99 15.06 0.43
C ARG A 37 2.39 14.96 1.02
N TYR A 38 3.27 14.16 0.40
CA TYR A 38 4.61 13.81 0.86
C TYR A 38 5.60 13.91 -0.31
N PRO A 39 6.10 15.12 -0.62
CA PRO A 39 6.93 15.34 -1.80
C PRO A 39 8.20 14.47 -1.77
N GLY A 40 8.42 13.71 -2.85
CA GLY A 40 9.57 12.83 -3.02
C GLY A 40 9.27 11.35 -2.80
N ILE A 41 8.05 10.98 -2.37
CA ILE A 41 7.63 9.57 -2.31
C ILE A 41 7.57 8.95 -3.70
N ALA A 42 7.01 9.63 -4.70
CA ALA A 42 6.90 9.07 -6.04
C ALA A 42 8.28 8.77 -6.63
N ALA A 43 9.25 9.65 -6.43
CA ALA A 43 10.64 9.45 -6.86
C ALA A 43 11.31 8.22 -6.22
N ARG A 44 10.81 7.75 -5.06
CA ARG A 44 11.29 6.53 -4.41
C ARG A 44 10.61 5.27 -4.95
N LEU A 45 9.35 5.35 -5.38
CA LEU A 45 8.55 4.21 -5.84
C LEU A 45 8.61 3.98 -7.36
N ILE A 46 8.65 5.06 -8.15
CA ILE A 46 8.56 5.06 -9.61
C ILE A 46 9.94 5.39 -10.21
N GLU A 47 10.27 4.79 -11.35
CA GLU A 47 11.36 5.22 -12.23
C GLU A 47 10.89 6.42 -13.05
N ALA A 48 11.44 7.61 -12.79
CA ALA A 48 11.07 8.84 -13.48
C ALA A 48 11.22 8.75 -15.03
N ASP A 49 12.19 7.95 -15.49
CA ASP A 49 12.51 7.78 -16.91
C ASP A 49 11.50 6.89 -17.66
N ARG A 50 10.95 5.87 -16.98
CA ARG A 50 10.11 4.84 -17.62
C ARG A 50 8.66 4.82 -17.15
N ASP A 51 8.33 5.72 -16.23
CA ASP A 51 6.99 5.87 -15.68
C ASP A 51 6.40 4.52 -15.21
N ARG A 52 7.25 3.75 -14.52
CA ARG A 52 6.97 2.38 -14.04
C ARG A 52 7.47 2.20 -12.62
N LEU A 53 6.85 1.30 -11.86
CA LEU A 53 7.36 0.89 -10.55
C LEU A 53 8.81 0.39 -10.67
N LYS A 54 9.66 0.76 -9.72
CA LYS A 54 11.05 0.30 -9.73
C LYS A 54 11.14 -1.23 -9.67
N PRO A 55 12.08 -1.86 -10.39
CA PRO A 55 12.21 -3.31 -10.46
C PRO A 55 12.60 -3.97 -9.12
N ASN A 56 13.14 -3.19 -8.18
CA ASN A 56 13.45 -3.63 -6.82
C ASN A 56 12.26 -3.50 -5.85
N LEU A 57 11.08 -3.11 -6.35
CA LEU A 57 9.84 -2.99 -5.58
C LEU A 57 8.77 -3.87 -6.21
N THR A 58 8.01 -4.52 -5.34
CA THR A 58 6.86 -5.33 -5.69
C THR A 58 5.61 -4.64 -5.17
N LEU A 59 4.65 -4.45 -6.06
CA LEU A 59 3.33 -3.93 -5.74
C LEU A 59 2.41 -5.10 -5.39
N VAL A 60 1.92 -5.10 -4.16
CA VAL A 60 0.90 -6.03 -3.68
C VAL A 60 -0.36 -5.25 -3.39
N VAL A 61 -1.47 -5.65 -4.00
CA VAL A 61 -2.79 -5.06 -3.79
C VAL A 61 -3.71 -6.15 -3.27
N ASP A 62 -4.33 -5.93 -2.11
CA ASP A 62 -5.24 -6.89 -1.47
C ASP A 62 -4.61 -8.28 -1.27
N GLY A 63 -3.29 -8.31 -0.97
CA GLY A 63 -2.52 -9.54 -0.79
C GLY A 63 -2.06 -10.22 -2.09
N VAL A 64 -2.38 -9.67 -3.25
CA VAL A 64 -2.05 -10.24 -4.56
C VAL A 64 -1.00 -9.38 -5.29
N ASN A 65 -0.01 -10.05 -5.88
CA ASN A 65 1.01 -9.38 -6.68
C ASN A 65 0.41 -8.84 -7.97
N SER A 66 0.47 -7.52 -8.16
CA SER A 66 -0.08 -6.89 -9.36
C SER A 66 0.92 -6.92 -10.51
N LYS A 67 0.58 -7.67 -11.57
CA LYS A 67 1.34 -7.68 -12.84
C LYS A 67 1.11 -6.43 -13.69
N GLN A 68 0.05 -5.65 -13.40
CA GLN A 68 -0.29 -4.43 -14.13
C GLN A 68 0.49 -3.20 -13.66
N GLY A 69 1.20 -3.31 -12.52
CA GLY A 69 1.99 -2.22 -11.97
C GLY A 69 1.13 -0.99 -11.69
N LEU A 70 1.54 0.15 -12.23
CA LEU A 70 0.88 1.45 -11.97
C LEU A 70 -0.53 1.56 -12.56
N ARG A 71 -0.88 0.73 -13.55
CA ARG A 71 -2.21 0.71 -14.18
C ARG A 71 -3.21 -0.16 -13.44
N HIS A 72 -2.80 -0.81 -12.36
CA HIS A 72 -3.71 -1.65 -11.60
C HIS A 72 -4.84 -0.80 -11.01
N PRO A 73 -6.11 -1.18 -11.25
CA PRO A 73 -7.24 -0.50 -10.64
C PRO A 73 -7.23 -0.73 -9.13
N VAL A 74 -7.58 0.29 -8.36
CA VAL A 74 -7.66 0.21 -6.90
C VAL A 74 -9.00 0.75 -6.44
N SER A 75 -9.57 0.09 -5.44
CA SER A 75 -10.82 0.50 -4.81
C SER A 75 -10.52 1.25 -3.51
N GLU A 76 -11.52 1.95 -3.00
CA GLU A 76 -11.39 2.66 -1.71
C GLU A 76 -11.16 1.72 -0.52
N THR A 77 -11.51 0.44 -0.66
CA THR A 77 -11.26 -0.59 0.35
C THR A 77 -9.98 -1.36 0.10
N SER A 78 -9.23 -1.03 -0.95
CA SER A 78 -8.02 -1.77 -1.32
C SER A 78 -6.84 -1.41 -0.43
N GLU A 79 -6.03 -2.43 -0.15
CA GLU A 79 -4.80 -2.32 0.63
C GLU A 79 -3.59 -2.44 -0.29
N ILE A 80 -2.77 -1.40 -0.35
CA ILE A 80 -1.61 -1.30 -1.22
C ILE A 80 -0.35 -1.40 -0.38
N HIS A 81 0.50 -2.38 -0.71
CA HIS A 81 1.79 -2.61 -0.08
C HIS A 81 2.91 -2.51 -1.10
N PHE A 82 3.89 -1.65 -0.80
CA PHE A 82 5.13 -1.57 -1.57
C PHE A 82 6.20 -2.41 -0.87
N VAL A 83 6.47 -3.60 -1.38
CA VAL A 83 7.42 -4.52 -0.76
C VAL A 83 8.76 -4.42 -1.50
N PRO A 84 9.86 -4.02 -0.84
CA PRO A 84 11.18 -4.13 -1.47
C PRO A 84 11.50 -5.60 -1.74
N ALA A 85 12.02 -5.88 -2.94
CA ALA A 85 12.49 -7.20 -3.33
C ALA A 85 13.72 -7.56 -2.48
N MET A 86 13.47 -8.12 -1.29
CA MET A 86 14.53 -8.52 -0.38
C MET A 86 15.08 -9.89 -0.76
N SER A 87 16.26 -9.91 -1.38
CA SER A 87 17.19 -11.01 -1.23
C SER A 87 17.89 -10.85 0.13
N GLY A 88 17.48 -11.64 1.13
CA GLY A 88 18.22 -11.89 2.36
C GLY A 88 17.96 -10.97 3.57
N GLY A 89 17.54 -11.56 4.70
CA GLY A 89 17.81 -11.03 6.04
C GLY A 89 16.60 -10.86 6.96
N CYS A 90 16.27 -11.92 7.69
CA CYS A 90 15.56 -11.97 8.97
C CYS A 90 14.86 -10.67 9.44
N SER A 91 13.56 -10.57 9.22
CA SER A 91 12.70 -9.82 10.15
C SER A 91 11.31 -10.43 10.10
N THR A 92 10.97 -11.07 11.21
CA THR A 92 9.65 -11.61 11.54
C THR A 92 8.59 -10.51 11.44
N LEU A 93 8.07 -10.27 10.23
CA LEU A 93 6.80 -9.58 10.06
C LEU A 93 5.71 -10.62 10.25
N ARG A 94 5.37 -10.83 11.52
CA ARG A 94 4.13 -11.48 11.94
C ARG A 94 3.00 -10.54 11.53
N TRP A 95 2.51 -10.72 10.30
CA TRP A 95 1.29 -10.09 9.84
C TRP A 95 0.19 -10.50 10.81
N HIS A 96 -0.26 -9.55 11.62
CA HIS A 96 -1.42 -9.72 12.48
C HIS A 96 -2.63 -9.88 11.55
N GLN A 97 -2.96 -11.15 11.30
CA GLN A 97 -4.25 -11.61 10.85
C GLN A 97 -5.30 -11.09 11.85
N ARG A 98 -5.77 -9.85 11.64
CA ARG A 98 -6.93 -9.33 12.36
C ARG A 98 -8.16 -10.02 11.79
N GLU A 99 -8.48 -11.12 12.46
CA GLU A 99 -9.76 -11.78 12.54
C GLU A 99 -10.91 -10.76 12.39
N LYS A 100 -11.63 -10.86 11.25
CA LYS A 100 -12.94 -10.22 11.09
C LYS A 100 -13.89 -10.86 12.10
N ARG A 101 -14.00 -10.29 13.30
CA ARG A 101 -15.15 -10.57 14.16
C ARG A 101 -16.35 -9.86 13.57
N HIS A 102 -17.10 -10.62 12.78
CA HIS A 102 -18.52 -10.36 12.53
C HIS A 102 -19.21 -10.24 13.90
N VAL A 103 -19.66 -9.05 14.24
CA VAL A 103 -20.71 -8.86 15.24
C VAL A 103 -22.02 -8.97 14.47
N ASP A 104 -22.57 -10.19 14.48
CA ASP A 104 -23.97 -10.36 14.12
C ASP A 104 -24.79 -10.10 15.39
N THR A 105 -25.23 -8.85 15.49
CA THR A 105 -26.38 -8.47 16.31
C THR A 105 -27.59 -9.21 15.75
N THR A 106 -28.18 -10.12 16.52
CA THR A 106 -29.63 -10.37 16.42
C THR A 106 -30.19 -10.67 17.81
N ALA A 107 -30.84 -9.64 18.34
CA ALA A 107 -31.79 -9.76 19.42
C ALA A 107 -33.13 -10.27 18.86
N GLN A 108 -33.69 -11.31 19.48
CA GLN A 108 -35.13 -11.59 19.41
C GLN A 108 -35.48 -12.48 20.62
N HIS A 109 -35.82 -11.87 21.75
CA HIS A 109 -37.19 -11.64 22.25
C HIS A 109 -38.03 -12.93 22.31
N ARG A 110 -38.18 -13.42 23.55
CA ARG A 110 -39.26 -14.30 23.98
C ARG A 110 -40.56 -13.50 24.11
#